data_AF-A0A198Z1L4-F1
#
_entry.id   AF-A0A198Z1L4-F1
#
_cell.length_a   1.000
_cell.length_b   1.000
_cell.length_c   1.000
_cell.angle_alpha   90.00
_cell.angle_beta   90.00
_cell.angle_gamma   90.00
#
_symmetry.space_group_name_H-M   'P 1'
#
loop_
_entity.id
_entity.type
_entity.pdbx_description
1 polymer ?
#
loop_
_entity_poly.entity_id
_entity_poly.type
_entity_poly.pdbx_seq_one_letter_code
_entity_poly.pdbx_strand_id
1 'polypeptide(L)'
;MAETQLVVTEERLNELMALIFAGCQVAVDGESKVIPNFDEIRHNVMNRMVQLFVKNSVFSNEDFTFRVTSNNAANRGGYFVDQFAGDGHIKILTLPLIFKERIIFRLSIAYQSFYIDRNGKHVEPSKELKDFYNFLVSLTGKMTKRTKIFENRFMKVQVVLLNDERELVEAVKYSFKRP
;
A
#
# COMPACT_ATOMS: atom_id res chain seq x y z
N MET A 1 11.83 4.03 -9.14
CA MET A 1 10.89 3.63 -8.08
C MET A 1 10.40 4.90 -7.42
N ALA A 2 9.09 5.05 -7.26
CA ALA A 2 8.54 6.14 -6.46
C ALA A 2 7.85 5.56 -5.24
N GLU A 3 7.98 6.22 -4.09
CA GLU A 3 7.31 5.87 -2.85
C GLU A 3 6.88 7.15 -2.13
N THR A 4 5.62 7.20 -1.68
CA THR A 4 5.15 8.22 -0.74
C THR A 4 4.67 7.54 0.53
N GLN A 5 5.19 7.99 1.66
CA GLN A 5 4.79 7.53 2.99
C GLN A 5 3.93 8.57 3.69
N LEU A 6 2.80 8.12 4.24
CA LEU A 6 1.82 8.96 4.93
C LEU A 6 1.41 8.33 6.27
N VAL A 7 0.95 9.17 7.20
CA VAL A 7 0.22 8.75 8.40
C VAL A 7 -1.17 9.35 8.32
N VAL A 8 -2.18 8.49 8.32
CA VAL A 8 -3.58 8.88 8.11
C VAL A 8 -4.51 8.23 9.13
N THR A 9 -5.69 8.81 9.28
CA THR A 9 -6.81 8.23 10.03
C THR A 9 -7.41 7.03 9.30
N GLU A 10 -8.19 6.23 10.03
CA GLU A 10 -9.01 5.16 9.45
C GLU A 10 -10.01 5.70 8.40
N GLU A 11 -10.63 6.85 8.65
CA GLU A 11 -11.55 7.50 7.70
C GLU A 11 -10.87 7.75 6.34
N ARG A 12 -9.68 8.36 6.35
CA ARG A 12 -8.92 8.62 5.12
C ARG A 12 -8.50 7.33 4.41
N LEU A 13 -8.19 6.26 5.17
CA LEU A 13 -7.92 4.95 4.59
C LEU A 13 -9.19 4.39 3.91
N ASN A 14 -10.34 4.46 4.56
CA ASN A 14 -11.61 3.98 4.03
C ASN A 14 -11.99 4.71 2.73
N GLU A 15 -11.81 6.03 2.67
CA GLU A 15 -12.01 6.82 1.44
C GLU A 15 -11.09 6.35 0.29
N LEU A 16 -9.80 6.14 0.58
CA LEU A 16 -8.84 5.65 -0.41
C LEU A 16 -9.23 4.25 -0.91
N MET A 17 -9.60 3.35 0.01
CA MET A 17 -9.98 1.98 -0.33
C MET A 17 -11.28 1.95 -1.13
N ALA A 18 -12.29 2.75 -0.76
CA ALA A 18 -13.52 2.87 -1.53
C ALA A 18 -13.24 3.28 -2.98
N LEU A 19 -12.36 4.25 -3.20
CA LEU A 19 -11.97 4.66 -4.55
C LEU A 19 -11.23 3.57 -5.32
N ILE A 20 -10.29 2.88 -4.67
CA ILE A 20 -9.51 1.81 -5.31
C ILE A 20 -10.43 0.66 -5.71
N PHE A 21 -11.24 0.16 -4.79
CA PHE A 21 -12.11 -0.99 -5.05
C PHE A 21 -13.27 -0.68 -6.02
N ALA A 22 -13.58 0.60 -6.25
CA ALA A 22 -14.59 0.99 -7.25
C ALA A 22 -14.11 0.86 -8.70
N GLY A 23 -12.79 0.92 -8.96
CA GLY A 23 -12.25 0.99 -10.32
C GLY A 23 -10.99 0.17 -10.58
N CYS A 24 -10.51 -0.59 -9.61
CA CYS A 24 -9.27 -1.35 -9.72
C CYS A 24 -9.47 -2.82 -9.39
N GLN A 25 -8.65 -3.66 -10.02
CA GLN A 25 -8.40 -5.00 -9.51
C GLN A 25 -7.40 -4.89 -8.35
N VAL A 26 -7.68 -5.57 -7.25
CA VAL A 26 -6.82 -5.56 -6.06
C VAL A 26 -6.43 -6.99 -5.70
N ALA A 27 -5.14 -7.28 -5.62
CA ALA A 27 -4.64 -8.51 -5.05
C ALA A 27 -3.93 -8.22 -3.72
N VAL A 28 -3.90 -9.22 -2.83
CA VAL A 28 -3.27 -9.10 -1.52
C VAL A 28 -2.17 -10.14 -1.39
N ASP A 29 -1.04 -9.72 -0.85
CA ASP A 29 0.08 -10.62 -0.62
C ASP A 29 -0.31 -11.74 0.36
N GLY A 30 0.04 -12.99 0.06
CA GLY A 30 -0.39 -14.17 0.81
C GLY A 30 -1.69 -14.80 0.33
N GLU A 31 -2.48 -14.10 -0.48
CA GLU A 31 -3.76 -14.58 -1.02
C GLU A 31 -3.59 -15.09 -2.46
N SER A 32 -4.38 -16.09 -2.84
CA SER A 32 -4.33 -16.72 -4.17
C SER A 32 -5.30 -16.13 -5.19
N LYS A 33 -6.00 -15.05 -4.83
CA LYS A 33 -7.08 -14.46 -5.63
C LYS A 33 -7.08 -12.93 -5.57
N VAL A 34 -7.75 -12.34 -6.56
CA VAL A 34 -8.18 -10.94 -6.51
C VAL A 34 -9.25 -10.79 -5.43
N ILE A 35 -9.16 -9.70 -4.67
CA ILE A 35 -10.09 -9.35 -3.62
C ILE A 35 -11.19 -8.46 -4.22
N PRO A 36 -12.47 -8.85 -4.07
CA PRO A 36 -13.58 -8.15 -4.73
C PRO A 36 -13.98 -6.85 -4.03
N ASN A 37 -13.76 -6.72 -2.72
CA ASN A 37 -14.08 -5.50 -1.97
C ASN A 37 -13.20 -5.38 -0.71
N PHE A 38 -13.17 -4.18 -0.13
CA PHE A 38 -12.34 -3.90 1.04
C PHE A 38 -12.78 -4.66 2.29
N ASP A 39 -14.07 -5.00 2.43
CA ASP A 39 -14.59 -5.65 3.63
C ASP A 39 -14.05 -7.07 3.82
N GLU A 40 -13.72 -7.79 2.74
CA GLU A 40 -13.05 -9.11 2.81
C GLU A 40 -11.70 -9.05 3.53
N ILE A 41 -11.00 -7.90 3.46
CA ILE A 41 -9.65 -7.75 4.01
C ILE A 41 -9.58 -6.74 5.15
N ARG A 42 -10.70 -6.08 5.48
CA ARG A 42 -10.76 -5.04 6.51
C ARG A 42 -10.21 -5.53 7.84
N HIS A 43 -10.67 -6.69 8.31
CA HIS A 43 -10.17 -7.27 9.56
C HIS A 43 -8.64 -7.42 9.56
N ASN A 44 -8.06 -7.90 8.47
CA ASN A 44 -6.61 -8.04 8.34
C ASN A 44 -5.91 -6.69 8.35
N VAL A 45 -6.43 -5.71 7.61
CA VAL A 45 -5.85 -4.37 7.52
C VAL A 45 -5.87 -3.67 8.88
N MET A 46 -6.93 -3.84 9.67
CA MET A 46 -7.03 -3.24 11.01
C MET A 46 -6.07 -3.86 12.04
N ASN A 47 -5.66 -5.12 11.86
CA ASN A 47 -4.92 -5.87 12.89
C ASN A 47 -3.46 -6.14 12.54
N ARG A 48 -3.09 -6.12 11.25
CA ARG A 48 -1.74 -6.44 10.81
C ARG A 48 -1.32 -5.62 9.61
N MET A 49 -0.02 -5.67 9.33
CA MET A 49 0.52 -5.13 8.10
C MET A 49 -0.04 -5.91 6.90
N VAL A 50 -0.62 -5.20 5.93
CA VAL A 50 -1.14 -5.80 4.70
C VAL A 50 -0.57 -5.07 3.50
N GLN A 51 -0.13 -5.84 2.51
CA GLN A 51 0.37 -5.35 1.24
C GLN A 51 -0.66 -5.63 0.14
N LEU A 52 -1.13 -4.55 -0.49
CA LEU A 52 -2.06 -4.58 -1.61
C LEU A 52 -1.28 -4.30 -2.90
N PHE A 53 -1.69 -4.97 -3.96
CA PHE A 53 -1.27 -4.72 -5.32
C PHE A 53 -2.49 -4.29 -6.11
N VAL A 54 -2.40 -3.15 -6.79
CA VAL A 54 -3.54 -2.48 -7.43
C VAL A 54 -3.24 -2.32 -8.92
N LYS A 55 -4.13 -2.85 -9.76
CA LYS A 55 -4.13 -2.65 -11.22
C LYS A 55 -5.38 -1.90 -11.64
N ASN A 56 -5.21 -0.98 -12.59
CA ASN A 56 -6.31 -0.23 -13.19
C ASN A 56 -6.18 -0.31 -14.71
N SER A 57 -7.31 -0.43 -15.41
CA SER A 57 -7.36 -0.56 -16.87
C SER A 57 -6.72 0.60 -17.63
N VAL A 58 -6.55 1.76 -16.98
CA VAL A 58 -5.85 2.92 -17.57
C VAL A 58 -4.37 2.64 -17.81
N PHE A 59 -3.72 1.74 -17.05
CA PHE A 59 -2.30 1.46 -17.22
C PHE A 59 -1.94 -0.03 -17.32
N SER A 60 -2.84 -0.95 -16.99
CA SER A 60 -2.63 -2.39 -17.16
C SER A 60 -3.92 -3.09 -17.54
N ASN A 61 -3.87 -3.85 -18.63
CA ASN A 61 -4.98 -4.69 -19.09
C ASN A 61 -4.80 -6.16 -18.73
N GLU A 62 -3.77 -6.48 -17.95
CA GLU A 62 -3.42 -7.85 -17.59
C GLU A 62 -3.87 -8.19 -16.17
N ASP A 63 -4.35 -9.42 -15.98
CA ASP A 63 -4.67 -9.93 -14.65
C ASP A 63 -3.44 -10.08 -13.75
N PHE A 64 -3.67 -10.35 -12.47
CA PHE A 64 -2.61 -10.68 -11.53
C PHE A 64 -2.10 -12.11 -11.75
N THR A 65 -0.78 -12.26 -11.71
CA THR A 65 -0.12 -13.56 -11.69
C THR A 65 0.20 -13.94 -10.24
N PHE A 66 -0.33 -15.07 -9.79
CA PHE A 66 -0.06 -15.62 -8.45
C PHE A 66 0.95 -16.76 -8.56
N ARG A 67 2.03 -16.69 -7.78
CA ARG A 67 3.06 -17.73 -7.72
C ARG A 67 3.01 -18.43 -6.37
N VAL A 68 3.05 -19.77 -6.38
CA VAL A 68 3.19 -20.57 -5.15
C VAL A 68 4.65 -20.52 -4.72
N THR A 69 4.91 -20.15 -3.46
CA THR A 69 6.22 -20.37 -2.85
C THR A 69 6.10 -21.48 -1.81
N SER A 70 6.72 -22.63 -2.08
CA SER A 70 6.86 -23.68 -1.07
C SER A 70 8.09 -23.40 -0.22
N ASN A 71 7.89 -22.87 0.99
CA ASN A 71 8.94 -22.97 2.01
C ASN A 71 8.83 -24.37 2.64
N ASN A 72 9.53 -25.34 2.02
CA ASN A 72 9.65 -26.75 2.38
C ASN A 72 8.39 -27.62 2.26
N ALA A 73 8.61 -28.89 1.88
CA ALA A 73 7.59 -29.91 1.61
C ALA A 73 6.63 -30.26 2.78
N ALA A 74 6.80 -29.65 3.95
CA ALA A 74 5.99 -29.90 5.15
C ALA A 74 4.89 -28.84 5.38
N ASN A 75 4.98 -27.67 4.74
CA ASN A 75 3.95 -26.63 4.84
C ASN A 75 3.38 -26.33 3.45
N ARG A 76 2.06 -26.43 3.31
CA ARG A 76 1.37 -26.03 2.07
C ARG A 76 1.77 -24.58 1.75
N GLY A 77 2.39 -24.39 0.58
CA GLY A 77 3.00 -23.14 0.18
C GLY A 77 2.03 -21.97 0.22
N GLY A 78 2.55 -20.80 0.61
CA GLY A 78 1.82 -19.54 0.49
C GLY A 78 1.78 -19.10 -0.97
N TYR A 79 0.75 -18.34 -1.34
CA TYR A 79 0.71 -17.66 -2.62
C TYR A 79 1.25 -16.25 -2.46
N PHE A 80 2.03 -15.80 -3.43
CA PHE A 80 2.48 -14.42 -3.52
C PHE A 80 2.09 -13.87 -4.88
N VAL A 81 1.71 -12.59 -4.91
CA VAL A 81 1.49 -11.89 -6.17
C VAL A 81 2.86 -11.62 -6.78
N ASP A 82 3.04 -12.00 -8.04
CA ASP A 82 4.24 -11.64 -8.76
C ASP A 82 4.24 -10.13 -9.03
N GLN A 83 4.89 -9.39 -8.15
CA GLN A 83 5.01 -7.94 -8.25
C GLN A 83 5.69 -7.51 -9.56
N PHE A 84 6.43 -8.36 -10.24
CA PHE A 84 7.07 -7.97 -11.50
C PHE A 84 6.21 -8.27 -12.73
N ALA A 85 5.15 -9.07 -12.64
CA ALA A 85 4.41 -9.51 -13.82
C ALA A 85 3.48 -8.44 -14.42
N GLY A 86 3.65 -8.21 -15.73
CA GLY A 86 2.77 -7.43 -16.59
C GLY A 86 3.15 -5.96 -16.72
N ASP A 87 2.18 -5.15 -17.16
CA ASP A 87 2.35 -3.71 -17.46
C ASP A 87 2.55 -2.81 -16.21
N GLY A 88 2.65 -3.42 -15.03
CA GLY A 88 2.86 -2.74 -13.76
C GLY A 88 1.65 -2.73 -12.84
N HIS A 89 1.87 -2.21 -11.63
CA HIS A 89 0.87 -2.12 -10.57
C HIS A 89 1.26 -1.01 -9.58
N ILE A 90 0.30 -0.54 -8.78
CA ILE A 90 0.57 0.26 -7.58
C ILE A 90 0.66 -0.67 -6.38
N LYS A 91 1.70 -0.52 -5.59
CA LYS A 91 1.87 -1.19 -4.31
C LYS A 91 1.39 -0.28 -3.19
N ILE A 92 0.50 -0.78 -2.34
CA ILE A 92 0.05 -0.09 -1.14
C ILE A 92 0.36 -0.95 0.08
N LEU A 93 1.19 -0.44 0.98
CA LEU A 93 1.43 -1.06 2.27
C LEU A 93 0.61 -0.32 3.32
N THR A 94 -0.22 -1.07 4.05
CA THR A 94 -0.96 -0.59 5.21
C THR A 94 -0.32 -1.14 6.47
N LEU A 95 -0.12 -0.30 7.48
CA LEU A 95 0.31 -0.73 8.80
C LEU A 95 -0.54 -0.01 9.85
N PRO A 96 -1.43 -0.74 10.57
CA PRO A 96 -2.17 -0.17 11.68
C PRO A 96 -1.21 0.16 12.84
N LEU A 97 -1.41 1.31 13.46
CA LEU A 97 -0.71 1.77 14.65
C LEU A 97 -1.73 2.12 15.71
N ILE A 98 -1.50 1.64 16.94
CA ILE A 98 -2.27 2.08 18.09
C ILE A 98 -1.79 3.48 18.46
N PHE A 99 -2.70 4.44 18.46
CA PHE A 99 -2.43 5.82 18.82
C PHE A 99 -3.52 6.32 19.75
N LYS A 100 -3.19 6.41 21.05
CA LYS A 100 -4.18 6.55 22.12
C LYS A 100 -5.19 5.40 22.05
N GLU A 101 -6.48 5.71 21.99
CA GLU A 101 -7.60 4.76 21.94
C GLU A 101 -8.13 4.53 20.50
N ARG A 102 -7.39 4.97 19.48
CA ARG A 102 -7.78 4.84 18.08
C ARG A 102 -6.68 4.18 17.25
N ILE A 103 -7.09 3.57 16.14
CA ILE A 103 -6.17 3.04 15.14
C ILE A 103 -5.91 4.14 14.11
N ILE A 104 -4.64 4.38 13.83
CA ILE A 104 -4.19 5.18 12.69
C ILE A 104 -3.35 4.30 11.77
N PHE A 105 -3.08 4.77 10.56
CA PHE A 105 -2.40 3.97 9.55
C PHE A 105 -1.14 4.66 9.06
N ARG A 106 -0.02 3.93 9.12
CA ARG A 106 1.14 4.25 8.30
C ARG A 106 0.93 3.62 6.93
N LEU A 107 0.80 4.46 5.92
CA LEU A 107 0.63 4.05 4.52
C LEU A 107 1.92 4.27 3.75
N SER A 108 2.21 3.35 2.84
CA SER A 108 3.16 3.56 1.74
C SER A 108 2.43 3.28 0.43
N ILE A 109 2.49 4.23 -0.50
CA ILE A 109 1.98 4.08 -1.87
C ILE A 109 3.20 4.15 -2.78
N ALA A 110 3.40 3.16 -3.65
CA ALA A 110 4.60 3.03 -4.45
C ALA A 110 4.38 2.37 -5.80
N TYR A 111 5.34 2.54 -6.70
CA TYR A 111 5.49 1.74 -7.92
C TYR A 111 6.98 1.49 -8.22
N GLN A 112 7.29 0.40 -8.91
CA GLN A 112 8.67 -0.07 -9.12
C GLN A 112 9.39 0.67 -10.26
N SER A 113 10.72 0.51 -10.38
CA SER A 113 11.48 1.14 -11.48
C SER A 113 11.28 0.46 -12.83
N PHE A 114 10.87 -0.81 -12.83
CA PHE A 114 10.62 -1.62 -14.02
C PHE A 114 9.66 -2.76 -13.65
N TYR A 115 9.07 -3.37 -14.68
CA TYR A 115 8.28 -4.59 -14.63
C TYR A 115 8.76 -5.57 -15.70
N ILE A 116 8.21 -6.77 -15.71
CA ILE A 116 8.49 -7.84 -16.67
C ILE A 116 7.18 -8.13 -17.40
N ASP A 117 7.13 -7.81 -18.70
CA ASP A 117 5.97 -8.11 -19.53
C ASP A 117 5.82 -9.63 -19.78
N ARG A 118 4.74 -10.04 -20.47
CA ARG A 118 4.49 -11.45 -20.81
C ARG A 118 5.57 -12.10 -21.68
N ASN A 119 6.38 -11.30 -22.38
CA ASN A 119 7.49 -11.78 -23.21
C ASN A 119 8.79 -11.88 -22.41
N GLY A 120 8.78 -11.60 -21.10
CA GLY A 120 9.96 -11.60 -20.25
C GLY A 120 10.82 -10.34 -20.41
N LYS A 121 10.32 -9.29 -21.06
CA LYS A 121 11.08 -8.07 -21.30
C LYS A 121 10.88 -7.09 -20.15
N HIS A 122 11.97 -6.41 -19.78
CA HIS A 122 11.91 -5.27 -18.89
C HIS A 122 11.14 -4.11 -19.53
N VAL A 123 10.09 -3.66 -18.87
CA VAL A 123 9.31 -2.49 -19.26
C VAL A 123 9.37 -1.42 -18.16
N GLU A 124 9.50 -0.17 -18.57
CA GLU A 124 9.46 0.96 -17.64
C GLU A 124 8.01 1.28 -17.22
N PRO A 125 7.80 1.91 -16.05
CA PRO A 125 6.47 2.37 -15.67
C PRO A 125 5.93 3.37 -16.69
N SER A 126 4.74 3.06 -17.22
CA SER A 126 4.03 3.89 -18.19
C SER A 126 3.71 5.28 -17.63
N LYS A 127 3.41 6.22 -18.52
CA LYS A 127 2.99 7.58 -18.11
C LYS A 127 1.69 7.50 -17.31
N GLU A 128 0.78 6.65 -17.75
CA GLU A 128 -0.53 6.40 -17.15
C GLU A 128 -0.42 5.88 -15.71
N LEU A 129 0.52 4.96 -15.45
CA LEU A 129 0.81 4.46 -14.11
C LEU A 129 1.35 5.57 -13.21
N LYS A 130 2.26 6.41 -13.71
CA LYS A 130 2.83 7.56 -12.98
C LYS A 130 1.75 8.59 -12.66
N ASP A 131 0.87 8.88 -13.61
CA ASP A 131 -0.25 9.81 -13.44
C ASP A 131 -1.26 9.28 -12.41
N PHE A 132 -1.59 7.98 -12.48
CA PHE A 132 -2.46 7.33 -11.50
C PHE A 132 -1.85 7.32 -10.09
N TYR A 133 -0.56 7.06 -9.96
CA TYR A 133 0.17 7.19 -8.70
C TYR A 133 0.08 8.60 -8.12
N ASN A 134 0.34 9.62 -8.94
CA ASN A 134 0.29 11.02 -8.51
C ASN A 134 -1.12 11.41 -8.06
N PHE A 135 -2.15 10.92 -8.76
CA PHE A 135 -3.55 11.08 -8.37
C PHE A 135 -3.82 10.49 -6.97
N LEU A 136 -3.46 9.22 -6.73
CA LEU A 136 -3.66 8.59 -5.43
C LEU A 136 -2.91 9.30 -4.30
N VAL A 137 -1.66 9.70 -4.55
CA VAL A 137 -0.83 10.43 -3.57
C VAL A 137 -1.42 11.81 -3.27
N SER A 138 -1.90 12.52 -4.28
CA SER A 138 -2.54 13.83 -4.11
C SER A 138 -3.81 13.70 -3.27
N LEU A 139 -4.66 12.73 -3.62
CA LEU A 139 -5.90 12.46 -2.90
C LEU A 139 -5.66 12.09 -1.44
N THR A 140 -4.80 11.10 -1.19
CA THR A 140 -4.49 10.60 0.16
C THR A 140 -3.72 11.65 0.98
N GLY A 141 -2.93 12.47 0.30
CA GLY A 141 -2.13 13.54 0.90
C GLY A 141 -2.92 14.82 1.21
N LYS A 142 -4.22 14.89 0.90
CA LYS A 142 -5.06 16.04 1.28
C LYS A 142 -5.03 16.24 2.79
N MET A 143 -4.92 17.51 3.20
CA MET A 143 -4.83 17.88 4.62
C MET A 143 -3.70 17.15 5.35
N THR A 144 -2.56 16.94 4.70
CA THR A 144 -1.35 16.43 5.36
C THR A 144 -0.28 17.52 5.46
N LYS A 145 0.52 17.47 6.53
CA LYS A 145 1.70 18.29 6.72
C LYS A 145 2.94 17.41 6.69
N ARG A 146 4.03 17.92 6.13
CA ARG A 146 5.33 17.25 6.22
C ARG A 146 5.88 17.40 7.63
N THR A 147 5.91 16.30 8.37
CA THR A 147 6.30 16.26 9.79
C THR A 147 7.60 15.47 9.95
N LYS A 148 8.49 15.99 10.80
CA LYS A 148 9.77 15.35 11.10
C LYS A 148 9.55 14.18 12.06
N ILE A 149 9.77 12.96 11.59
CA ILE A 149 9.64 11.75 12.41
C ILE A 149 10.98 11.37 13.04
N PHE A 150 12.08 11.46 12.29
CA PHE A 150 13.45 11.31 12.79
C PHE A 150 14.31 12.49 12.35
N GLU A 151 15.54 12.57 12.85
CA GLU A 151 16.48 13.65 12.52
C GLU A 151 16.61 13.90 11.01
N ASN A 152 16.60 12.83 10.22
CA ASN A 152 16.73 12.86 8.76
C ASN A 152 15.54 12.21 8.02
N ARG A 153 14.38 12.06 8.67
CA ARG A 153 13.21 11.41 8.06
C ARG A 153 11.93 12.22 8.29
N PHE A 154 11.26 12.54 7.19
CA PHE A 154 10.00 13.24 7.18
C PHE A 154 8.91 12.35 6.61
N MET A 155 7.68 12.49 7.10
CA MET A 155 6.51 11.83 6.57
C MET A 155 5.37 12.83 6.42
N LYS A 156 4.45 12.57 5.49
CA LYS A 156 3.20 13.32 5.42
C LYS A 156 2.28 12.83 6.54
N VAL A 157 1.77 13.72 7.37
CA VAL A 157 0.90 13.38 8.49
C VAL A 157 -0.40 14.15 8.35
N GLN A 158 -1.53 13.47 8.44
CA GLN A 158 -2.84 14.13 8.41
C GLN A 158 -2.96 15.14 9.55
N VAL A 159 -3.36 16.37 9.23
CA VAL A 159 -3.33 17.53 10.14
C VAL A 159 -4.08 17.28 11.45
N VAL A 160 -5.21 16.56 11.39
CA VAL A 160 -6.01 16.19 12.58
C VAL A 160 -5.24 15.36 13.61
N LEU A 161 -4.18 14.66 13.21
CA LEU A 161 -3.34 13.86 14.09
C LEU A 161 -2.25 14.69 14.80
N LEU A 162 -1.99 15.91 14.34
CA LEU A 162 -0.91 16.75 14.84
C LEU A 162 -1.24 17.51 16.13
N ASN A 163 -2.50 17.44 16.59
CA ASN A 163 -2.87 17.99 17.89
C ASN A 163 -2.05 17.38 19.04
N ASP A 164 -1.56 16.15 18.86
CA ASP A 164 -0.75 15.41 19.82
C ASP A 164 0.56 14.92 19.16
N GLU A 165 1.27 15.83 18.49
CA GLU A 165 2.41 15.51 17.62
C GLU A 165 3.50 14.66 18.30
N ARG A 166 3.78 14.87 19.59
CA ARG A 166 4.81 14.10 20.31
C ARG A 166 4.47 12.61 20.40
N GLU A 167 3.29 12.29 20.92
CA GLU A 167 2.82 10.90 21.05
C GLU A 167 2.68 10.23 19.68
N LEU A 168 2.23 10.99 18.68
CA LEU A 168 2.13 10.51 17.31
C LEU A 168 3.50 10.11 16.77
N VAL A 169 4.49 10.99 16.93
CA VAL A 169 5.86 10.72 16.48
C VAL A 169 6.42 9.50 17.21
N GLU A 170 6.15 9.33 18.50
CA GLU A 170 6.56 8.15 19.27
C GLU A 170 5.93 6.85 18.73
N ALA A 171 4.61 6.83 18.49
CA ALA A 171 3.91 5.69 17.91
C ALA A 171 4.46 5.33 16.52
N VAL A 172 4.70 6.34 15.67
CA VAL A 172 5.29 6.14 14.34
C VAL A 172 6.74 5.67 14.43
N LYS A 173 7.56 6.21 15.34
CA LYS A 173 8.93 5.75 15.57
C LYS A 173 8.98 4.29 16.01
N TYR A 174 8.08 3.88 16.91
CA TYR A 174 7.99 2.50 17.39
C TYR A 174 7.73 1.54 16.22
N SER A 175 6.93 1.94 15.23
CA SER A 175 6.67 1.14 14.01
C SER A 175 7.90 0.86 13.13
N PHE A 176 9.03 1.53 13.37
CA PHE A 176 10.32 1.27 12.70
C PHE A 176 11.26 0.40 13.54
N LYS A 177 11.04 0.33 14.85
CA LYS A 177 11.71 -0.60 15.75
C LYS A 177 10.92 -1.91 15.69
N ARG A 178 11.19 -2.76 14.70
CA ARG A 178 10.61 -4.12 14.75
C ARG A 178 11.14 -4.84 16.01
N PRO A 179 10.32 -5.66 16.70
CA PRO A 179 10.83 -6.72 17.55
C PRO A 179 11.62 -7.75 16.74
#